data_AF-A0A1F6C5L7-F1
#
_entry.id   AF-A0A1F6C5L7-F1
#
_cell.length_a   1.000
_cell.length_b   1.000
_cell.length_c   1.000
_cell.angle_alpha   90.00
_cell.angle_beta   90.00
_cell.angle_gamma   90.00
#
_symmetry.space_group_name_H-M   'P 1'
#
loop_
_entity.id
_entity.type
_entity.pdbx_description
1 polymer ?
#
loop_
_entity_poly.entity_id
_entity_poly.type
_entity_poly.pdbx_seq_one_letter_code
_entity_poly.pdbx_strand_id
1 'polypeptide(L)'
;MNTLRGLERAINQRLRKINADYGVANLARNADGTYEFELKVSVDPRRFHEVGRVLRKVLGTLPVERVVQAKYYLNGSLAEQIRKRAAKEGLTQSQFVSRCLAEHIDGKWKSKAAKAG
;
A
#
# COMPACT_ATOMS: atom_id res chain seq x y z
N MET A 1 -22.12 11.67 -18.11
CA MET A 1 -21.92 11.30 -16.68
C MET A 1 -21.03 10.06 -16.61
N ASN A 2 -19.80 10.16 -16.11
CA ASN A 2 -19.01 8.96 -15.80
C ASN A 2 -19.55 8.36 -14.51
N THR A 3 -20.18 7.20 -14.60
CA THR A 3 -20.65 6.45 -13.43
C THR A 3 -19.46 5.90 -12.65
N LEU A 4 -19.63 5.60 -11.35
CA LEU A 4 -18.58 4.96 -10.53
C LEU A 4 -18.06 3.68 -11.19
N ARG A 5 -18.93 2.90 -11.82
CA ARG A 5 -18.54 1.71 -12.61
C ARG A 5 -17.67 2.05 -13.82
N GLY A 6 -17.95 3.17 -14.51
CA GLY A 6 -17.12 3.64 -15.62
C GLY A 6 -15.72 4.05 -15.16
N LEU A 7 -15.64 4.73 -14.01
CA LEU A 7 -14.38 5.11 -13.38
C LEU A 7 -13.58 3.87 -12.94
N GLU A 8 -14.22 2.93 -12.24
CA GLU A 8 -13.61 1.67 -11.81
C GLU A 8 -13.05 0.88 -13.00
N ARG A 9 -13.83 0.78 -14.09
CA ARG A 9 -13.41 0.12 -15.33
C ARG A 9 -12.20 0.81 -15.97
N ALA A 10 -12.18 2.14 -16.03
CA ALA A 10 -11.06 2.90 -16.58
C ALA A 10 -9.78 2.72 -15.74
N ILE A 11 -9.91 2.69 -14.41
CA ILE A 11 -8.80 2.42 -13.50
C ILE A 11 -8.27 0.99 -13.73
N ASN A 12 -9.15 -0.01 -13.73
CA ASN A 12 -8.79 -1.40 -13.95
C ASN A 12 -8.13 -1.64 -15.31
N GLN A 13 -8.63 -0.99 -16.37
CA GLN A 13 -8.01 -1.08 -17.69
C GLN A 13 -6.58 -0.54 -17.71
N ARG A 14 -6.31 0.54 -16.97
CA ARG A 14 -4.95 1.10 -16.85
C ARG A 14 -4.07 0.20 -16.01
N LEU A 15 -4.55 -0.29 -14.87
CA LEU A 15 -3.81 -1.18 -13.98
C LEU A 15 -3.39 -2.49 -14.67
N ARG A 16 -4.30 -3.10 -15.44
CA ARG A 16 -4.03 -4.33 -16.18
C ARG A 16 -2.97 -4.19 -17.28
N LYS A 17 -2.74 -2.98 -17.80
CA LYS A 17 -1.63 -2.72 -18.73
C LYS A 17 -0.26 -2.80 -18.06
N ILE A 18 -0.20 -2.67 -16.73
CA ILE A 18 1.05 -2.83 -15.96
C ILE A 18 1.23 -4.30 -15.58
N ASN A 19 0.17 -4.90 -15.02
CA ASN A 19 0.15 -6.30 -14.65
C ASN A 19 -1.30 -6.79 -14.64
N ALA A 20 -1.56 -7.95 -15.26
CA ALA A 20 -2.90 -8.52 -15.38
C ALA A 20 -3.59 -8.75 -14.01
N ASP A 21 -2.80 -8.96 -12.96
CA ASP A 21 -3.30 -9.21 -11.61
C ASP A 21 -3.62 -7.92 -10.83
N TYR A 22 -3.39 -6.74 -11.41
CA TYR A 22 -3.67 -5.48 -10.73
C TYR A 22 -5.11 -5.06 -10.97
N GLY A 23 -5.74 -4.57 -9.91
CA GLY A 23 -7.08 -4.03 -10.01
C GLY A 23 -7.54 -3.28 -8.77
N VAL A 24 -8.65 -2.60 -8.92
CA VAL A 24 -9.44 -2.00 -7.85
C VAL A 24 -10.81 -2.64 -7.81
N ALA A 25 -11.37 -2.73 -6.60
CA ALA A 25 -12.73 -3.18 -6.35
C ALA A 25 -13.39 -2.25 -5.32
N ASN A 26 -14.72 -2.33 -5.22
CA ASN A 26 -15.51 -1.60 -4.23
C ASN A 26 -15.28 -0.08 -4.31
N LEU A 27 -15.22 0.49 -5.52
CA LEU A 27 -15.03 1.93 -5.68
C LEU A 27 -16.27 2.70 -5.20
N ALA A 28 -16.10 3.48 -4.14
CA ALA A 28 -17.10 4.35 -3.57
C ALA A 28 -16.64 5.81 -3.60
N ARG A 29 -17.61 6.74 -3.65
CA ARG A 29 -17.37 8.18 -3.47
C ARG A 29 -17.99 8.62 -2.14
N ASN A 30 -17.18 9.25 -1.31
CA ASN A 30 -17.57 9.79 -0.01
C ASN A 30 -18.31 11.13 -0.16
N ALA A 31 -19.01 11.53 0.91
CA ALA A 31 -19.75 12.79 0.96
C ALA A 31 -18.84 14.02 0.79
N ASP A 32 -17.58 13.93 1.23
CA ASP A 32 -16.53 14.94 1.05
C ASP A 32 -15.94 14.99 -0.38
N GLY A 33 -16.48 14.18 -1.29
CA GLY A 33 -16.04 14.10 -2.69
C GLY A 33 -14.85 13.18 -2.93
N THR A 34 -14.32 12.54 -1.89
CA THR A 34 -13.15 11.66 -1.99
C THR A 34 -13.53 10.24 -2.38
N TYR A 35 -12.58 9.41 -2.78
CA TYR A 35 -12.85 8.04 -3.22
C TYR A 35 -12.20 7.02 -2.28
N GLU A 36 -12.92 5.93 -2.03
CA GLU A 36 -12.45 4.75 -1.32
C GLU A 36 -12.54 3.54 -2.26
N PHE A 37 -11.55 2.67 -2.22
CA PHE A 37 -11.54 1.42 -2.98
C PHE A 37 -10.54 0.43 -2.38
N GLU A 38 -10.75 -0.84 -2.68
CA GLU A 38 -9.78 -1.90 -2.38
C GLU A 38 -8.81 -2.06 -3.54
N LEU A 39 -7.50 -2.05 -3.26
CA LEU A 39 -6.46 -2.30 -4.24
C LEU A 39 -6.01 -3.76 -4.18
N LYS A 40 -6.06 -4.45 -5.33
CA LYS A 40 -5.52 -5.79 -5.54
C LYS A 40 -4.21 -5.68 -6.32
N VAL A 41 -3.12 -6.19 -5.74
CA VAL A 41 -1.79 -6.20 -6.36
C VAL A 41 -1.09 -7.54 -6.12
N SER A 42 -0.71 -8.23 -7.19
CA SER A 42 0.26 -9.33 -7.12
C SER A 42 1.68 -8.76 -7.14
N VAL A 43 2.35 -8.82 -6.00
CA VAL A 43 3.67 -8.22 -5.87
C VAL A 43 4.72 -9.30 -6.11
N ASP A 44 5.36 -9.26 -7.29
CA ASP A 44 6.73 -9.77 -7.40
C ASP A 44 7.63 -8.82 -6.60
N PRO A 45 8.36 -9.30 -5.57
CA PRO A 45 9.25 -8.47 -4.77
C PRO A 45 10.26 -7.65 -5.59
N ARG A 46 10.62 -8.11 -6.79
CA ARG A 46 11.56 -7.43 -7.70
C ARG A 46 10.92 -6.22 -8.41
N ARG A 47 9.60 -6.18 -8.52
CA ARG A 47 8.83 -5.17 -9.28
C ARG A 47 8.08 -4.18 -8.40
N PHE A 48 8.36 -4.15 -7.11
CA PHE A 48 7.75 -3.25 -6.13
C PHE A 48 7.79 -1.76 -6.54
N HIS A 49 8.86 -1.36 -7.22
CA HIS A 49 9.07 0.01 -7.69
C HIS A 49 8.09 0.43 -8.79
N GLU A 50 7.60 -0.50 -9.61
CA GLU A 50 6.60 -0.25 -10.66
C GLU A 50 5.22 0.00 -10.05
N VAL A 51 4.84 -0.77 -9.03
CA VAL A 51 3.60 -0.57 -8.26
C VAL A 51 3.57 0.83 -7.66
N GLY A 52 4.63 1.22 -6.96
CA GLY A 52 4.73 2.55 -6.35
C GLY A 52 4.71 3.70 -7.36
N ARG A 53 5.21 3.49 -8.60
CA ARG A 53 5.13 4.48 -9.68
C ARG A 53 3.71 4.63 -10.20
N VAL A 54 3.00 3.51 -10.37
CA VAL A 54 1.60 3.50 -10.83
C VAL A 54 0.68 4.10 -9.79
N LEU A 55 0.83 3.68 -8.53
CA LEU A 55 0.08 4.25 -7.41
C LEU A 55 0.33 5.74 -7.31
N ARG A 56 1.57 6.23 -7.42
CA ARG A 56 1.84 7.67 -7.48
C ARG A 56 1.22 8.35 -8.70
N LYS A 57 1.19 7.71 -9.86
CA LYS A 57 0.57 8.30 -11.07
C LYS A 57 -0.95 8.37 -10.97
N VAL A 58 -1.58 7.41 -10.31
CA VAL A 58 -3.03 7.34 -10.11
C VAL A 58 -3.45 8.19 -8.91
N LEU A 59 -2.80 8.01 -7.77
CA LEU A 59 -3.08 8.67 -6.49
C LEU A 59 -2.44 10.05 -6.34
N GLY A 60 -1.36 10.36 -7.07
CA GLY A 60 -0.72 11.69 -7.03
C GLY A 60 -1.56 12.79 -7.68
N THR A 61 -2.76 12.47 -8.17
CA THR A 61 -3.81 13.43 -8.52
C THR A 61 -4.74 13.75 -7.36
N LEU A 62 -4.55 13.11 -6.20
CA LEU A 62 -5.34 13.27 -4.98
C LEU A 62 -4.53 14.03 -3.92
N PRO A 63 -5.17 14.90 -3.11
CA PRO A 63 -4.50 15.72 -2.11
C PRO A 63 -3.78 14.89 -1.03
N VAL A 64 -2.66 15.44 -0.55
CA VAL A 64 -1.44 14.75 -0.07
C VAL A 64 -1.51 14.17 1.35
N GLU A 65 -2.58 14.38 2.11
CA GLU A 65 -2.68 13.81 3.46
C GLU A 65 -3.66 12.65 3.52
N ARG A 66 -3.16 11.42 3.34
CA ARG A 66 -3.91 10.22 3.73
C ARG A 66 -3.03 9.15 4.37
N VAL A 67 -3.53 8.62 5.47
CA VAL A 67 -3.05 7.39 6.11
C VAL A 67 -3.33 6.23 5.17
N VAL A 68 -2.29 5.62 4.63
CA VAL A 68 -2.43 4.38 3.84
C VAL A 68 -2.57 3.22 4.82
N GLN A 69 -3.79 2.66 4.93
CA GLN A 69 -4.01 1.43 5.67
C GLN A 69 -3.63 0.22 4.80
N ALA A 70 -2.44 -0.34 5.03
CA ALA A 70 -1.99 -1.57 4.38
C ALA A 70 -2.44 -2.81 5.17
N LYS A 71 -3.13 -3.75 4.52
CA LYS A 71 -3.42 -5.08 5.08
C LYS A 71 -2.34 -6.05 4.59
N TYR A 72 -1.55 -6.58 5.53
CA TYR A 72 -0.52 -7.59 5.24
C TYR A 72 -1.07 -8.98 5.55
N TYR A 73 -1.08 -9.86 4.56
CA TYR A 73 -1.36 -11.28 4.75
C TYR A 73 -0.03 -12.00 5.04
N LEU A 74 0.11 -12.50 6.26
CA LEU A 74 1.30 -13.21 6.72
C LEU A 74 0.95 -14.69 6.91
N ASN A 75 1.92 -15.58 6.72
CA ASN A 75 1.72 -16.98 7.11
C ASN A 75 1.51 -17.09 8.63
N GLY A 76 0.83 -18.16 9.07
CA GLY A 76 0.41 -18.34 10.46
C GLY A 76 1.57 -18.29 11.47
N SER A 77 2.71 -18.93 11.14
CA SER A 77 3.90 -18.95 11.99
C SER A 77 4.51 -17.56 12.18
N LEU A 78 4.65 -16.79 11.10
CA LEU A 78 5.15 -15.42 11.17
C LEU A 78 4.20 -14.49 11.92
N ALA A 79 2.89 -14.62 11.68
CA ALA A 79 1.88 -13.86 12.40
C ALA A 79 1.94 -14.13 13.92
N GLU A 80 2.13 -15.39 14.32
CA GLU A 80 2.25 -15.76 15.73
C GLU A 80 3.53 -15.20 16.37
N GLN A 81 4.67 -15.28 15.66
CA GLN A 81 5.93 -14.69 16.13
C GLN A 81 5.82 -13.18 16.33
N ILE A 82 5.17 -12.48 15.39
CA ILE A 82 4.94 -11.04 15.50
C ILE A 82 4.04 -10.74 16.70
N ARG A 83 2.94 -11.48 16.89
CA ARG A 83 2.07 -11.29 18.07
C ARG A 83 2.82 -11.46 19.39
N LYS A 84 3.66 -12.51 19.49
CA LYS A 84 4.48 -12.75 20.69
C LYS A 84 5.45 -11.61 20.97
N ARG A 85 6.10 -11.08 19.92
CA ARG A 85 7.04 -9.95 20.07
C ARG A 85 6.31 -8.64 20.39
N ALA A 86 5.21 -8.36 19.71
CA ALA A 86 4.38 -7.19 19.99
C ALA A 86 3.88 -7.18 21.45
N ALA A 87 3.42 -8.32 21.96
CA ALA A 87 2.98 -8.47 23.34
C ALA A 87 4.10 -8.22 24.36
N LYS A 88 5.33 -8.70 24.10
CA LYS A 88 6.49 -8.43 24.96
C LYS A 88 6.83 -6.94 25.07
N GLU A 89 6.41 -6.16 24.08
CA GLU A 89 6.68 -4.72 23.99
C GLU A 89 5.46 -3.86 24.28
N GLY A 90 4.34 -4.46 24.72
CA GLY A 90 3.10 -3.73 25.01
C GLY A 90 2.44 -3.11 23.78
N LEU A 91 2.72 -3.62 22.59
CA LEU A 91 2.20 -3.12 21.32
C LEU A 91 1.12 -4.05 20.75
N THR A 92 0.19 -3.46 19.98
CA THR A 92 -0.65 -4.25 19.07
C THR A 92 0.19 -4.81 17.91
N GLN A 93 -0.29 -5.88 17.28
CA GLN A 93 0.35 -6.45 16.08
C GLN A 93 0.55 -5.38 14.99
N SER A 94 -0.43 -4.51 14.74
CA SER A 94 -0.35 -3.46 13.74
C SER A 94 0.70 -2.40 14.09
N GLN A 95 0.74 -1.92 15.34
CA GLN A 95 1.75 -0.97 15.78
C GLN A 95 3.17 -1.53 15.64
N PHE A 96 3.36 -2.79 16.02
CA PHE A 96 4.64 -3.46 15.89
C PHE A 96 5.08 -3.57 14.42
N VAL A 97 4.19 -3.99 13.52
CA VAL A 97 4.47 -4.05 12.08
C VAL A 97 4.80 -2.67 11.51
N SER A 98 4.02 -1.64 11.84
CA SER A 98 4.27 -0.26 11.41
C SER A 98 5.64 0.24 11.87
N ARG A 99 6.03 -0.03 13.11
CA ARG A 99 7.35 0.34 13.64
C ARG A 99 8.48 -0.38 12.91
N CYS A 100 8.38 -1.70 12.74
CA CYS A 100 9.40 -2.46 11.99
C CYS A 100 9.54 -1.98 10.54
N LEU A 101 8.44 -1.59 9.90
CA LEU A 101 8.47 -1.01 8.55
C LEU A 101 9.16 0.36 8.55
N ALA A 102 8.85 1.23 9.51
CA ALA A 102 9.50 2.53 9.65
C ALA A 102 11.01 2.39 9.87
N GLU A 103 11.43 1.54 10.81
CA GLU A 103 12.85 1.26 11.08
C GLU A 103 13.59 0.73 9.85
N HIS A 104 12.96 -0.16 9.07
CA HIS A 104 13.57 -0.71 7.86
C HIS A 104 13.68 0.32 6.73
N ILE A 105 12.69 1.22 6.61
CA ILE A 105 12.69 2.32 5.64
C ILE A 105 13.77 3.34 6.03
N ASP A 106 13.81 3.77 7.30
CA ASP A 106 14.77 4.75 7.82
C ASP A 106 16.21 4.22 7.84
N GLY A 107 16.39 2.93 8.16
CA GLY A 107 17.70 2.26 8.11
C GLY A 107 18.27 2.13 6.70
N LYS A 108 17.41 1.94 5.68
CA LYS A 108 17.82 1.99 4.26
C LYS A 108 18.00 3.41 3.73
N TRP A 109 17.28 4.39 4.29
CA TRP A 109 17.44 5.80 3.91
C TRP A 109 18.78 6.36 4.39
N LYS A 110 19.18 6.06 5.65
CA LYS A 110 20.48 6.48 6.20
C LYS A 110 21.69 5.91 5.44
N SER A 111 21.60 4.69 4.90
CA SER A 111 22.69 4.10 4.10
C SER A 111 22.80 4.62 2.67
N LYS A 112 21.74 5.24 2.12
CA LYS A 112 21.80 5.93 0.82
C LYS A 112 22.22 7.40 0.92
N ALA A 113 21.94 8.07 2.04
CA ALA A 113 22.40 9.45 2.27
C ALA A 113 23.92 9.54 2.50
N ALA A 114 24.57 8.48 2.97
CA ALA A 114 26.02 8.44 3.24
C ALA A 114 26.91 8.11 2.01
N LYS A 115 26.34 7.98 0.80
CA LYS A 115 27.10 7.71 -0.45
C LYS A 115 27.00 8.83 -1.50
N ALA A 116 26.52 10.01 -1.10
CA ALA A 116 26.41 11.18 -1.97
C ALA A 116 27.09 12.44 -1.37
N GLY A 117 27.99 12.25 -0.41
CA GLY A 117 28.86 13.29 0.16
C GLY A 117 30.31 12.97 -0.11
#